data_AF-A0A9E3GQX6-F1
#
_entry.id   AF-A0A9E3GQX6-F1
#
_cell.length_a   1.000
_cell.length_b   1.000
_cell.length_c   1.000
_cell.angle_alpha   90.00
_cell.angle_beta   90.00
_cell.angle_gamma   90.00
#
_symmetry.space_group_name_H-M   'P 1'
#
loop_
_entity.id
_entity.type
_entity.pdbx_description
1 polymer ?
#
loop_
_entity_poly.entity_id
_entity_poly.type
_entity_poly.pdbx_seq_one_letter_code
_entity_poly.pdbx_strand_id
1 'polypeptide(L)'
;MNTDRTTTDKHPAQYLALAIGAVYTLVGLAGFFVTGFDDFINPEGSSLLGFQVNPLHNVVHLLIGAAGLALWNRLDQTRAYGWLLAIGYGATFLFGAFVAGSDQPINFLALDAADNGLHIASALAGLVMALWAGRAMNTTTGMRTEATGTTTRH
;
A
#
# COMPACT_ATOMS: atom_id res chain seq x y z
N MET A 1 30.76 21.20 23.61
CA MET A 1 30.02 19.93 23.64
C MET A 1 28.73 20.14 22.86
N ASN A 2 28.75 20.00 21.52
CA ASN A 2 27.56 20.20 20.69
C ASN A 2 26.86 18.86 20.55
N THR A 3 25.73 18.68 21.22
CA THR A 3 24.85 17.53 20.99
C THR A 3 24.07 17.80 19.70
N ASP A 4 24.65 17.45 18.55
CA ASP A 4 23.88 17.29 17.32
C ASP A 4 22.97 16.07 17.50
N ARG A 5 21.76 16.30 18.02
CA ARG A 5 20.67 15.35 17.86
C ARG A 5 20.30 15.41 16.39
N THR A 6 20.86 14.50 15.59
CA THR A 6 20.37 14.22 14.25
C THR A 6 18.97 13.61 14.39
N THR A 7 17.94 14.45 14.41
CA THR A 7 16.60 14.01 14.05
C THR A 7 16.73 13.51 12.61
N THR A 8 16.78 12.19 12.43
CA THR A 8 16.72 11.62 11.09
C THR A 8 15.30 11.85 10.61
N ASP A 9 15.10 12.95 9.88
CA ASP A 9 13.79 13.28 9.32
C ASP A 9 13.33 12.11 8.46
N LYS A 10 12.08 11.69 8.68
CA LYS A 10 11.49 10.59 7.90
C LYS A 10 11.35 11.04 6.45
N HIS A 11 11.70 10.14 5.54
CA HIS A 11 11.58 10.41 4.12
C HIS A 11 10.08 10.49 3.73
N PRO A 12 9.65 11.37 2.82
CA PRO A 12 8.23 11.54 2.49
C PRO A 12 7.50 10.26 2.04
N ALA A 13 8.21 9.35 1.36
CA ALA A 13 7.67 8.03 0.99
C ALA A 13 7.20 7.21 2.22
N GLN A 14 7.82 7.41 3.39
CA GLN A 14 7.44 6.75 4.64
C GLN A 14 6.11 7.29 5.16
N TYR A 15 5.92 8.61 5.11
CA TYR A 15 4.62 9.21 5.46
C TYR A 15 3.52 8.83 4.48
N LEU A 16 3.86 8.68 3.19
CA LEU A 16 2.93 8.16 2.20
C LEU A 16 2.49 6.72 2.52
N ALA A 17 3.43 5.82 2.88
CA ALA A 17 3.12 4.47 3.32
C ALA A 17 2.22 4.46 4.57
N LEU A 18 2.52 5.32 5.54
CA LEU A 18 1.71 5.50 6.74
C LEU A 18 0.29 5.95 6.40
N ALA A 19 0.16 6.96 5.53
CA ALA A 19 -1.14 7.51 5.13
C ALA A 19 -1.98 6.47 4.40
N ILE A 20 -1.42 5.78 3.40
CA ILE A 20 -2.11 4.71 2.68
C ILE A 20 -2.50 3.58 3.64
N GLY A 21 -1.58 3.15 4.51
CA GLY A 21 -1.85 2.12 5.51
C GLY A 21 -2.99 2.50 6.47
N ALA A 22 -2.99 3.75 6.95
CA ALA A 22 -4.05 4.26 7.81
C ALA A 22 -5.41 4.30 7.10
N VAL A 23 -5.46 4.82 5.87
CA VAL A 23 -6.70 4.89 5.08
C VAL A 23 -7.29 3.49 4.85
N TYR A 24 -6.49 2.53 4.38
CA TYR A 24 -6.96 1.17 4.15
C TYR A 24 -7.42 0.48 5.43
N THR A 25 -6.74 0.73 6.56
CA THR A 25 -7.17 0.22 7.87
C THR A 25 -8.53 0.79 8.26
N LEU A 26 -8.71 2.12 8.13
CA LEU A 26 -9.97 2.77 8.45
C LEU A 26 -11.12 2.30 7.55
N VAL A 27 -10.87 2.15 6.25
CA VAL A 27 -11.86 1.64 5.30
C VAL A 27 -12.23 0.19 5.60
N GLY A 28 -11.26 -0.68 5.87
CA GLY A 28 -11.54 -2.08 6.24
C GLY A 28 -12.36 -2.18 7.53
N LEU A 29 -12.04 -1.38 8.55
CA LEU A 29 -12.83 -1.32 9.78
C LEU A 29 -14.24 -0.78 9.52
N ALA A 30 -14.36 0.34 8.80
CA ALA A 30 -15.63 0.95 8.43
C ALA A 30 -16.52 -0.02 7.63
N GLY A 31 -15.91 -0.79 6.72
CA GLY A 31 -16.60 -1.78 5.91
C GLY A 31 -17.29 -2.85 6.75
N PHE A 32 -16.66 -3.35 7.81
CA PHE A 32 -17.30 -4.33 8.71
C PHE A 32 -18.55 -3.79 9.41
N PHE A 33 -18.68 -2.47 9.61
CA PHE A 33 -19.91 -1.88 10.14
C PHE A 33 -21.06 -1.89 9.13
N VAL A 34 -20.78 -2.00 7.83
CA VAL A 34 -21.78 -2.06 6.77
C VAL A 34 -22.06 -3.50 6.34
N THR A 35 -21.02 -4.33 6.20
CA THR A 35 -21.15 -5.71 5.72
C THR A 35 -21.54 -6.70 6.82
N GLY A 36 -21.20 -6.41 8.07
CA GLY A 36 -21.18 -7.44 9.11
C GLY A 36 -20.09 -8.50 8.84
N PHE A 37 -20.29 -9.70 9.40
CA PHE A 37 -19.32 -10.82 9.36
C PHE A 37 -19.90 -12.09 8.71
N ASP A 38 -21.03 -11.99 8.02
CA ASP A 38 -21.66 -13.12 7.32
C ASP A 38 -21.46 -12.96 5.81
N ASP A 39 -21.60 -14.06 5.07
CA ASP A 39 -21.56 -14.06 3.60
C ASP A 39 -20.29 -13.42 2.99
N PHE A 40 -19.13 -13.93 3.43
CA PHE A 40 -17.80 -13.35 3.19
C PHE A 40 -17.44 -13.06 1.73
N ILE A 41 -17.98 -13.85 0.79
CA ILE A 41 -17.62 -13.82 -0.63
C ILE A 41 -18.79 -13.40 -1.52
N ASN A 42 -19.82 -12.78 -0.96
CA ASN A 42 -20.96 -12.29 -1.71
C ASN A 42 -20.51 -11.34 -2.83
N PRO A 43 -20.80 -11.63 -4.11
CA PRO A 43 -20.42 -10.77 -5.23
C PRO A 43 -21.21 -9.46 -5.32
N GLU A 44 -22.41 -9.37 -4.70
CA GLU A 44 -23.19 -8.12 -4.65
C GLU A 44 -22.66 -7.13 -3.61
N GLY A 45 -22.04 -7.65 -2.53
CA GLY A 45 -21.47 -6.85 -1.46
C GLY A 45 -22.44 -5.87 -0.79
N SER A 46 -21.88 -4.84 -0.17
CA SER A 46 -22.59 -3.70 0.39
C SER A 46 -21.85 -2.41 0.03
N SER A 47 -22.58 -1.32 -0.17
CA SER A 47 -21.96 -0.07 -0.59
C SER A 47 -21.37 0.72 0.58
N LEU A 48 -20.10 1.11 0.46
CA LEU A 48 -19.41 2.03 1.36
C LEU A 48 -18.77 3.16 0.55
N LEU A 49 -19.26 4.39 0.70
CA LEU A 49 -18.74 5.58 0.01
C LEU A 49 -18.69 5.45 -1.53
N GLY A 50 -19.56 4.62 -2.12
CA GLY A 50 -19.58 4.37 -3.57
C GLY A 50 -18.67 3.23 -4.03
N PHE A 51 -18.04 2.50 -3.11
CA PHE A 51 -17.33 1.24 -3.36
C PHE A 51 -18.18 0.06 -2.93
N GLN A 52 -18.11 -1.06 -3.63
CA GLN A 52 -18.70 -2.31 -3.16
C GLN A 52 -17.69 -3.09 -2.32
N VAL A 53 -18.15 -3.49 -1.13
CA VAL A 53 -17.32 -4.25 -0.19
C VAL A 53 -18.10 -5.43 0.34
N ASN A 54 -17.42 -6.55 0.51
CA ASN A 54 -17.89 -7.68 1.29
C ASN A 54 -16.89 -7.96 2.43
N PRO A 55 -17.20 -8.86 3.38
CA PRO A 55 -16.29 -9.10 4.50
C PRO A 55 -14.89 -9.55 4.07
N LEU A 56 -14.75 -10.34 2.99
CA LEU A 56 -13.43 -10.72 2.47
C LEU A 56 -12.65 -9.51 1.94
N HIS A 57 -13.30 -8.62 1.18
CA HIS A 57 -12.67 -7.38 0.70
C HIS A 57 -12.22 -6.50 1.87
N ASN A 58 -13.02 -6.42 2.95
CA ASN A 58 -12.64 -5.72 4.17
C ASN A 58 -11.42 -6.34 4.86
N VAL A 59 -11.31 -7.67 4.89
CA VAL A 59 -10.09 -8.34 5.37
C VAL A 59 -8.88 -7.94 4.52
N VAL A 60 -9.01 -7.93 3.19
CA VAL A 60 -7.92 -7.48 2.31
C VAL A 60 -7.52 -6.04 2.62
N HIS A 61 -8.47 -5.12 2.77
CA HIS A 61 -8.21 -3.75 3.19
C HIS A 61 -7.45 -3.67 4.52
N LEU A 62 -7.87 -4.45 5.52
CA LEU A 62 -7.17 -4.49 6.81
C LEU A 62 -5.75 -5.05 6.69
N LEU A 63 -5.53 -6.09 5.90
CA LEU A 63 -4.19 -6.67 5.71
C LEU A 63 -3.25 -5.68 5.01
N ILE A 64 -3.72 -5.02 3.96
CA ILE A 64 -2.96 -3.99 3.26
C ILE A 64 -2.71 -2.78 4.17
N GLY A 65 -3.73 -2.37 4.93
CA GLY A 65 -3.64 -1.29 5.90
C GLY A 65 -2.61 -1.55 6.98
N ALA A 66 -2.73 -2.71 7.65
CA ALA A 66 -1.82 -3.16 8.69
C ALA A 66 -0.37 -3.30 8.17
N ALA A 67 -0.17 -3.81 6.96
CA ALA A 67 1.15 -3.85 6.33
C ALA A 67 1.76 -2.45 6.19
N GLY A 68 0.98 -1.44 5.77
CA GLY A 68 1.44 -0.06 5.68
C GLY A 68 1.83 0.52 7.05
N LEU A 69 0.98 0.32 8.05
CA LEU A 69 1.23 0.74 9.43
C LEU A 69 2.44 0.03 10.07
N ALA A 70 2.75 -1.20 9.66
CA ALA A 70 3.92 -1.93 10.16
C ALA A 70 5.22 -1.53 9.45
N LEU A 71 5.16 -1.23 8.15
CA LEU A 71 6.34 -1.11 7.28
C LEU A 71 6.79 0.33 7.01
N TRP A 72 6.04 1.34 7.44
CA TRP A 72 6.38 2.75 7.15
C TRP A 72 7.67 3.23 7.84
N ASN A 73 8.03 2.69 9.02
CA ASN A 73 9.03 3.31 9.89
C ASN A 73 10.48 3.24 9.34
N ARG A 74 10.75 2.29 8.44
CA ARG A 74 12.04 2.15 7.75
C ARG A 74 11.88 2.30 6.24
N LEU A 75 12.86 2.93 5.59
CA LEU A 75 12.79 3.24 4.17
C LEU A 75 12.84 2.00 3.26
N ASP A 76 13.60 0.97 3.66
CA ASP A 76 13.67 -0.30 2.93
C ASP A 76 12.37 -1.11 3.04
N GLN A 77 11.73 -1.08 4.21
CA GLN A 77 10.41 -1.66 4.43
C GLN A 77 9.32 -0.89 3.67
N THR A 78 9.39 0.43 3.64
CA THR A 78 8.51 1.29 2.84
C THR A 78 8.61 0.95 1.36
N ARG A 79 9.83 0.69 0.85
CA ARG A 79 10.03 0.21 -0.52
C ARG A 79 9.36 -1.15 -0.76
N ALA A 80 9.48 -2.09 0.18
CA ALA A 80 8.83 -3.39 0.09
C ALA A 80 7.30 -3.24 0.06
N TYR A 81 6.73 -2.38 0.92
CA TYR A 81 5.30 -2.07 0.91
C TYR A 81 4.85 -1.45 -0.43
N GLY A 82 5.66 -0.57 -1.02
CA GLY A 82 5.37 -0.02 -2.35
C GLY A 82 5.27 -1.09 -3.45
N TRP A 83 6.17 -2.08 -3.44
CA TRP A 83 6.07 -3.22 -4.37
C TRP A 83 4.88 -4.12 -4.08
N LEU A 84 4.54 -4.33 -2.81
CA LEU A 84 3.35 -5.06 -2.41
C LEU A 84 2.09 -4.39 -2.99
N LEU A 85 1.96 -3.07 -2.86
CA LEU A 85 0.86 -2.32 -3.46
C LEU A 85 0.86 -2.41 -4.99
N ALA A 86 2.01 -2.18 -5.62
CA ALA A 86 2.13 -2.20 -7.09
C ALA A 86 1.73 -3.54 -7.70
N ILE A 87 2.23 -4.64 -7.13
CA ILE A 87 1.98 -5.98 -7.64
C ILE A 87 0.60 -6.46 -7.20
N GLY A 88 0.25 -6.30 -5.92
CA GLY A 88 -1.02 -6.73 -5.35
C GLY A 88 -2.19 -6.04 -6.04
N TYR A 89 -2.26 -4.70 -5.98
CA TYR A 89 -3.35 -3.98 -6.63
C TYR A 89 -3.25 -3.94 -8.15
N GLY A 90 -2.05 -4.08 -8.73
CA GLY A 90 -1.91 -4.29 -10.17
C GLY A 90 -2.59 -5.59 -10.61
N ALA A 91 -2.39 -6.69 -9.88
CA ALA A 91 -3.06 -7.95 -10.12
C ALA A 91 -4.57 -7.86 -9.88
N THR A 92 -5.01 -7.22 -8.78
CA THR A 92 -6.44 -7.02 -8.49
C THR A 92 -7.11 -6.16 -9.55
N PHE A 93 -6.43 -5.13 -10.08
CA PHE A 93 -6.93 -4.33 -11.20
C PHE A 93 -7.12 -5.15 -12.46
N LEU A 94 -6.12 -5.96 -12.83
CA LEU A 94 -6.21 -6.84 -14.00
C LEU A 94 -7.35 -7.84 -13.84
N PHE A 95 -7.55 -8.38 -12.64
CA PHE A 95 -8.68 -9.25 -12.34
C PHE A 95 -10.02 -8.50 -12.44
N GLY A 96 -10.12 -7.33 -11.81
CA GLY A 96 -11.30 -6.46 -11.84
C GLY A 96 -11.66 -6.01 -13.25
N ALA A 97 -10.70 -5.84 -14.16
CA ALA A 97 -10.98 -5.54 -15.57
C ALA A 97 -11.87 -6.59 -16.26
N PHE A 98 -11.95 -7.82 -15.74
CA PHE A 98 -12.81 -8.88 -16.25
C PHE A 98 -14.10 -9.08 -15.45
N VAL A 99 -14.11 -8.75 -14.15
CA VAL A 99 -15.20 -9.14 -13.24
C VAL A 99 -15.93 -7.96 -12.57
N ALA A 100 -15.37 -6.75 -12.63
CA ALA A 100 -15.89 -5.60 -11.91
C ALA A 100 -17.31 -5.23 -12.37
N GLY A 101 -18.22 -5.06 -11.41
CA GLY A 101 -19.63 -4.76 -11.65
C GLY A 101 -20.45 -5.96 -12.14
N SER A 102 -19.90 -7.18 -12.08
CA SER A 102 -20.65 -8.40 -12.38
C SER A 102 -21.08 -9.12 -11.11
N ASP A 103 -22.28 -9.71 -11.15
CA ASP A 103 -22.83 -10.54 -10.06
C ASP A 103 -22.36 -12.00 -10.14
N GLN A 104 -21.28 -12.25 -10.89
CA GLN A 104 -20.78 -13.61 -11.08
C GLN A 104 -20.07 -14.08 -9.80
N PRO A 105 -20.17 -15.38 -9.43
CA PRO A 105 -19.49 -15.91 -8.24
C PRO A 105 -17.96 -15.75 -8.27
N ILE A 106 -17.37 -15.57 -9.46
CA ILE A 106 -15.95 -15.27 -9.60
C ILE A 106 -15.61 -13.88 -9.04
N ASN A 107 -16.55 -12.95 -8.94
CA ASN A 107 -16.38 -11.64 -8.29
C ASN A 107 -16.45 -11.75 -6.76
N PHE A 108 -15.70 -12.67 -6.16
CA PHE A 108 -15.75 -12.98 -4.72
C PHE A 108 -15.26 -11.84 -3.81
N LEU A 109 -14.77 -10.74 -4.36
CA LEU A 109 -14.39 -9.52 -3.64
C LEU A 109 -15.45 -8.41 -3.78
N ALA A 110 -16.56 -8.66 -4.47
CA ALA A 110 -17.57 -7.65 -4.80
C ALA A 110 -16.95 -6.41 -5.47
N LEU A 111 -16.06 -6.60 -6.45
CA LEU A 111 -15.40 -5.50 -7.13
C LEU A 111 -16.41 -4.76 -8.02
N ASP A 112 -16.43 -3.44 -7.91
CA ASP A 112 -17.10 -2.56 -8.85
C ASP A 112 -16.11 -1.71 -9.68
N ALA A 113 -16.64 -0.82 -10.52
CA ALA A 113 -15.81 0.06 -11.35
C ALA A 113 -15.00 1.08 -10.52
N ALA A 114 -15.54 1.55 -9.39
CA ALA A 114 -14.85 2.46 -8.49
C ALA A 114 -13.69 1.72 -7.79
N ASP A 115 -13.90 0.49 -7.32
CA ASP A 115 -12.85 -0.36 -6.75
C ASP A 115 -11.73 -0.58 -7.76
N ASN A 116 -12.08 -0.90 -9.01
CA ASN A 116 -11.09 -1.12 -10.05
C ASN A 116 -10.26 0.15 -10.33
N GLY A 117 -10.91 1.32 -10.34
CA GLY A 117 -10.23 2.61 -10.43
C GLY A 117 -9.27 2.87 -9.25
N LEU A 118 -9.70 2.53 -8.03
CA LEU A 118 -8.86 2.64 -6.83
C LEU A 118 -7.67 1.68 -6.88
N HIS A 119 -7.86 0.46 -7.38
CA HIS A 119 -6.77 -0.52 -7.50
C HIS A 119 -5.65 -0.02 -8.42
N ILE A 120 -5.98 0.50 -9.60
CA ILE A 120 -4.93 1.05 -10.48
C ILE A 120 -4.25 2.27 -9.86
N ALA A 121 -5.00 3.14 -9.18
CA ALA A 121 -4.43 4.29 -8.48
C ALA A 121 -3.46 3.86 -7.37
N SER A 122 -3.84 2.87 -6.56
CA SER A 122 -3.00 2.31 -5.49
C SER A 122 -1.79 1.55 -6.02
N ALA A 123 -1.92 0.85 -7.15
CA ALA A 123 -0.81 0.20 -7.82
C ALA A 123 0.25 1.22 -8.29
N LEU A 124 -0.20 2.32 -8.90
CA LEU A 124 0.67 3.40 -9.34
C LEU A 124 1.32 4.14 -8.17
N ALA A 125 0.56 4.42 -7.11
CA ALA A 125 1.09 5.01 -5.88
C ALA A 125 2.17 4.10 -5.26
N GLY A 126 1.93 2.80 -5.19
CA GLY A 126 2.88 1.79 -4.76
C GLY A 126 4.17 1.78 -5.58
N LEU A 127 4.04 1.81 -6.91
CA LEU A 127 5.18 1.83 -7.82
C LEU A 127 6.02 3.09 -7.63
N VAL A 128 5.39 4.26 -7.60
CA VAL A 128 6.09 5.54 -7.35
C VAL A 128 6.81 5.51 -6.01
N MET A 129 6.14 5.05 -4.96
CA MET A 129 6.70 4.94 -3.61
C MET A 129 7.91 3.99 -3.57
N ALA A 130 7.82 2.82 -4.21
CA ALA A 130 8.91 1.85 -4.27
C ALA A 130 10.14 2.39 -5.01
N LEU A 131 9.93 3.07 -6.13
CA LEU A 131 11.01 3.68 -6.91
C LEU A 131 11.64 4.86 -6.17
N TRP A 132 10.83 5.68 -5.50
CA TRP A 132 11.31 6.83 -4.74
C TRP A 132 12.18 6.40 -3.55
N ALA A 133 11.70 5.46 -2.75
CA ALA A 133 12.47 4.87 -1.66
C ALA A 133 13.75 4.19 -2.19
N GLY A 134 13.67 3.50 -3.34
CA GLY A 134 14.83 2.90 -4.02
C GLY A 134 15.93 3.91 -4.35
N ARG A 135 15.56 5.05 -4.96
CA ARG A 135 16.51 6.11 -5.31
C ARG A 135 17.22 6.67 -4.08
N ALA A 136 16.49 6.97 -3.01
CA ALA A 136 17.05 7.53 -1.78
C ALA A 136 18.07 6.59 -1.10
N MET A 137 17.83 5.28 -1.12
CA MET A 137 18.78 4.28 -0.60
C MET A 137 20.07 4.21 -1.44
N ASN A 138 19.94 4.30 -2.77
CA ASN A 138 21.10 4.25 -3.67
C ASN A 138 22.00 5.48 -3.49
N THR A 139 21.43 6.68 -3.33
CA THR A 139 22.18 7.92 -3.06
C THR A 139 23.01 7.81 -1.78
N THR A 140 22.41 7.26 -0.71
CA THR A 140 23.11 7.07 0.58
C THR A 140 24.28 6.09 0.46
N THR A 141 24.08 5.01 -0.30
CA THR A 141 25.12 3.99 -0.53
C THR A 141 26.29 4.53 -1.35
N GLY A 142 26.00 5.35 -2.38
CA GLY A 142 27.02 6.00 -3.21
C GLY A 142 27.95 6.91 -2.40
N MET A 143 27.38 7.80 -1.58
CA MET A 143 28.16 8.72 -0.73
C MET A 143 29.09 7.97 0.25
N ARG A 144 28.61 6.87 0.84
CA ARG A 144 29.43 6.06 1.76
C ARG A 144 30.61 5.39 1.05
N THR A 145 30.41 4.98 -0.20
CA THR A 145 31.44 4.30 -0.99
C THR A 145 32.53 5.28 -1.43
N GLU A 146 32.16 6.50 -1.86
CA GLU A 146 33.11 7.56 -2.20
C GLU A 146 33.97 7.97 -0.99
N ALA A 147 33.35 8.18 0.18
CA ALA A 147 34.07 8.54 1.40
C ALA A 147 35.09 7.48 1.84
N THR A 148 34.79 6.19 1.65
CA THR A 148 35.71 5.10 2.02
C THR A 148 36.85 4.95 1.00
N GLY A 149 36.60 5.21 -0.28
CA GLY A 149 37.61 5.11 -1.35
C GLY A 149 38.69 6.21 -1.29
N THR A 150 38.38 7.38 -0.72
CA THR A 150 39.35 8.47 -0.56
C THR A 150 40.36 8.20 0.56
N THR A 151 40.00 7.42 1.60
CA THR A 151 40.88 7.15 2.75
C THR A 151 41.99 6.12 2.46
N THR A 152 41.82 5.26 1.46
CA THR A 152 42.78 4.18 1.15
C THR A 152 43.87 4.59 0.13
N ARG A 153 43.90 5.85 -0.32
CA ARG A 153 44.98 6.39 -1.17
C ARG A 153 45.96 7.21 -0.34
N HIS A 154 46.80 6.56 0.47
CA HIS A 154 48.03 7.15 1.02
C HIS A 154 49.09 6.07 1.22
#